data_AF-A0A7J4E679-F1
#
_entry.id   AF-A0A7J4E679-F1
#
_cell.length_a   1.000
_cell.length_b   1.000
_cell.length_c   1.000
_cell.angle_alpha   90.00
_cell.angle_beta   90.00
_cell.angle_gamma   90.00
#
_symmetry.space_group_name_H-M   'P 1'
#
loop_
_entity.id
_entity.type
_entity.pdbx_description
1 polymer ?
#
loop_
_entity_poly.entity_id
_entity_poly.type
_entity_poly.pdbx_seq_one_letter_code
_entity_poly.pdbx_strand_id
1 'polypeptide(L)'
;MKIDLRSGVDGKVGTLKGASERPFPYLIEISAIGHATESIKKVKRAILNVLPEKERGKISLSVQELRGHHGNPIFVAKANLKDPNLNKTLLERLAKELPEEEKGMLANEVGTYVDKNCNLYLRLDKQAAFT
;
A
#
# COMPACT_ATOMS: atom_id res chain seq x y z
N MET A 1 -0.12 -8.41 -4.12
CA MET A 1 -0.67 -7.08 -3.78
C MET A 1 0.48 -6.15 -3.45
N LYS A 2 0.34 -4.85 -3.67
CA LYS A 2 1.40 -3.86 -3.42
C LYS A 2 0.91 -2.82 -2.42
N ILE A 3 1.80 -2.38 -1.54
CA ILE A 3 1.61 -1.22 -0.68
C ILE A 3 2.77 -0.27 -0.93
N ASP A 4 2.44 0.96 -1.33
CA ASP A 4 3.39 2.02 -1.60
C ASP A 4 3.20 3.10 -0.53
N LEU A 5 4.20 3.28 0.32
CA LEU A 5 4.19 4.26 1.40
C LEU A 5 5.04 5.44 0.99
N ARG A 6 4.41 6.60 0.81
CA ARG A 6 5.11 7.79 0.33
C ARG A 6 5.51 8.71 1.47
N SER A 7 6.81 8.92 1.58
CA SER A 7 7.40 9.93 2.46
C SER A 7 7.58 11.21 1.64
N GLY A 8 7.22 12.36 2.20
CA GLY A 8 7.17 13.60 1.45
C GLY A 8 8.55 14.13 1.10
N VAL A 9 9.10 13.72 -0.04
CA VAL A 9 10.13 14.43 -0.82
C VAL A 9 9.90 14.15 -2.31
N ASP A 10 8.72 14.55 -2.80
CA ASP A 10 8.52 14.66 -4.25
C ASP A 10 9.18 15.97 -4.71
N GLY A 11 10.11 15.85 -5.67
CA GLY A 11 10.96 16.91 -6.20
C GLY A 11 10.25 18.07 -6.91
N LYS A 12 9.43 18.82 -6.17
CA LYS A 12 9.09 20.20 -6.49
C LYS A 12 9.80 21.11 -5.50
N VAL A 13 10.77 21.86 -6.02
CA VAL A 13 11.30 23.08 -5.40
C VAL A 13 10.11 24.02 -5.21
N GLY A 14 9.50 23.94 -4.04
CA GLY A 14 8.27 24.62 -3.67
C GLY A 14 8.22 24.65 -2.14
N THR A 15 9.11 25.46 -1.58
CA THR A 15 9.15 26.00 -0.22
C THR A 15 8.14 25.38 0.76
N LEU A 16 8.44 24.20 1.29
CA LEU A 16 7.87 23.77 2.56
C LEU A 16 8.79 24.28 3.67
N LYS A 17 8.53 25.50 4.12
CA LYS A 17 9.02 25.95 5.44
C LYS A 17 8.48 24.96 6.48
N GLY A 18 9.38 24.26 7.15
CA GLY A 18 9.04 23.29 8.20
C GLY A 18 9.12 21.85 7.73
N ALA A 19 10.33 21.37 7.38
CA ALA A 19 10.65 19.95 7.45
C ALA A 19 10.75 19.54 8.94
N SER A 20 9.62 19.60 9.65
CA SER A 20 9.48 18.85 10.89
C SER A 20 9.33 17.39 10.49
N GLU A 21 10.21 16.54 11.02
CA GLU A 21 10.16 15.07 10.90
C GLU A 21 8.71 14.59 10.90
N ARG A 22 8.25 14.05 9.75
CA ARG A 22 6.99 13.32 9.70
C ARG A 22 7.35 11.86 9.87
N PRO A 23 7.14 11.26 11.06
CA PRO A 23 7.48 9.85 11.29
C PRO A 23 6.61 8.89 10.48
N PHE A 24 5.56 9.38 9.83
CA PHE A 24 4.60 8.58 9.06
C PHE A 24 4.41 9.10 7.63
N PRO A 25 4.17 8.20 6.67
CA PRO A 25 3.93 8.56 5.27
C PRO A 25 2.67 9.42 5.14
N TYR A 26 2.72 10.42 4.26
CA TYR A 26 1.57 11.30 3.99
C TYR A 26 0.54 10.66 3.06
N LEU A 27 0.94 9.63 2.31
CA LEU A 27 0.08 8.85 1.43
C LEU A 27 0.49 7.38 1.49
N ILE A 28 -0.48 6.50 1.67
CA ILE A 28 -0.32 5.06 1.45
C ILE A 28 -1.24 4.65 0.29
N GLU A 29 -0.67 4.10 -0.78
CA GLU A 29 -1.43 3.46 -1.86
C GLU A 29 -1.41 1.93 -1.64
N ILE A 30 -2.57 1.29 -1.61
CA ILE A 30 -2.69 -0.17 -1.65
C ILE A 30 -3.30 -0.54 -2.99
N SER A 31 -2.63 -1.41 -3.75
CA SER A 31 -3.10 -1.81 -5.07
C SER A 31 -2.96 -3.31 -5.34
N ALA A 32 -3.89 -3.85 -6.11
CA ALA A 32 -3.85 -5.22 -6.57
C ALA A 32 -4.29 -5.32 -8.03
N ILE A 33 -3.55 -6.14 -8.79
CA ILE A 33 -3.91 -6.52 -10.16
C ILE A 33 -4.80 -7.76 -10.08
N GLY A 34 -5.90 -7.74 -10.82
CA GLY A 34 -6.76 -8.89 -11.07
C GLY A 34 -6.75 -9.27 -12.54
N HIS A 35 -6.73 -10.57 -12.81
CA HIS A 35 -6.92 -11.12 -14.16
C HIS A 35 -8.41 -11.19 -14.52
N ALA A 36 -8.72 -11.33 -15.82
CA ALA A 36 -10.09 -11.49 -16.29
C ALA A 36 -10.88 -12.64 -15.64
N THR A 37 -10.19 -13.69 -15.19
CA THR A 37 -10.78 -14.84 -14.49
C THR A 37 -11.01 -14.58 -12.99
N GLU A 38 -10.48 -13.50 -12.44
CA GLU A 38 -10.65 -13.16 -11.03
C GLU A 38 -11.86 -12.26 -10.80
N SER A 39 -12.54 -12.49 -9.69
CA SER A 39 -13.64 -11.62 -9.29
C SER A 39 -13.11 -10.29 -8.75
N ILE A 40 -13.54 -9.17 -9.36
CA ILE A 40 -13.29 -7.81 -8.86
C ILE A 40 -13.68 -7.67 -7.38
N LYS A 41 -14.82 -8.27 -6.98
CA LYS A 41 -15.28 -8.25 -5.58
C LYS A 41 -14.29 -8.91 -4.63
N LYS A 42 -13.70 -10.05 -5.03
CA LYS A 42 -12.70 -10.76 -4.21
C LYS A 42 -11.42 -9.94 -4.09
N VAL A 43 -10.94 -9.35 -5.19
CA VAL A 43 -9.74 -8.50 -5.18
C VAL A 43 -9.94 -7.24 -4.33
N LYS A 44 -11.09 -6.58 -4.45
CA LYS A 44 -11.44 -5.45 -3.57
C LYS A 44 -11.46 -5.85 -2.09
N ARG A 45 -12.01 -7.03 -1.78
CA ARG A 45 -12.03 -7.54 -0.41
C ARG A 45 -10.63 -7.81 0.14
N ALA A 46 -9.74 -8.38 -0.66
CA ALA A 46 -8.34 -8.59 -0.27
C ALA A 46 -7.65 -7.26 0.10
N ILE A 47 -7.86 -6.19 -0.67
CA ILE A 47 -7.35 -4.85 -0.34
C ILE A 47 -7.96 -4.33 0.96
N LEU A 48 -9.27 -4.49 1.16
CA LEU A 48 -9.95 -4.05 2.38
C LEU A 48 -9.49 -4.82 3.63
N ASN A 49 -9.13 -6.09 3.51
CA ASN A 49 -8.72 -6.92 4.65
C ASN A 49 -7.42 -6.42 5.30
N VAL A 50 -6.51 -5.86 4.48
CA VAL A 50 -5.28 -5.18 4.93
C VAL A 50 -5.60 -4.01 5.86
N LEU A 51 -6.71 -3.31 5.62
CA LEU A 51 -7.11 -2.16 6.42
C LEU A 51 -7.75 -2.59 7.74
N PRO A 52 -7.53 -1.82 8.84
CA PRO A 52 -8.23 -2.03 10.10
C PRO A 52 -9.74 -2.10 9.92
N GLU A 53 -10.40 -3.06 10.59
CA GLU A 53 -11.81 -3.37 10.35
C GLU A 53 -12.75 -2.17 10.46
N LYS A 54 -12.51 -1.32 11.46
CA LYS A 54 -13.29 -0.11 11.75
C LYS A 54 -13.20 0.95 10.64
N GLU A 55 -12.18 0.86 9.80
CA GLU A 55 -11.86 1.86 8.77
C GLU A 55 -12.25 1.39 7.37
N ARG A 56 -12.49 0.07 7.17
CA ARG A 56 -12.84 -0.52 5.87
C ARG A 56 -14.04 0.17 5.20
N GLY A 57 -15.06 0.54 5.96
CA GLY A 57 -16.27 1.19 5.46
C GLY A 57 -16.07 2.63 4.98
N LYS A 58 -14.96 3.28 5.36
CA LYS A 58 -14.65 4.66 5.01
C LYS A 58 -13.78 4.77 3.74
N ILE A 59 -13.23 3.64 3.27
CA ILE A 59 -12.27 3.63 2.16
C ILE A 59 -12.96 3.31 0.84
N SER A 60 -12.85 4.26 -0.08
CA SER A 60 -13.31 4.08 -1.46
C SER A 60 -12.21 3.44 -2.31
N LEU A 61 -12.57 2.38 -3.05
CA LEU A 61 -11.67 1.72 -3.98
C LEU A 61 -11.99 2.12 -5.42
N SER A 62 -10.98 2.57 -6.15
CA SER A 62 -11.08 2.75 -7.61
C SER A 62 -10.70 1.45 -8.33
N VAL A 63 -11.26 1.25 -9.52
CA VAL A 63 -10.91 0.14 -10.43
C VAL A 63 -10.61 0.74 -11.79
N GLN A 64 -9.50 0.33 -12.38
CA GLN A 64 -9.12 0.70 -13.73
C GLN A 64 -8.90 -0.56 -14.56
N GLU A 65 -9.57 -0.66 -15.71
CA GLU A 65 -9.33 -1.71 -16.68
C GLU A 65 -8.13 -1.37 -17.55
N LEU A 66 -7.25 -2.34 -17.77
CA LEU A 66 -6.01 -2.20 -18.51
C LEU A 66 -5.75 -3.46 -19.35
N ARG A 67 -4.71 -3.41 -20.19
CA ARG A 67 -4.18 -4.59 -20.89
C ARG A 67 -2.83 -4.95 -20.28
N GLY A 68 -2.67 -6.23 -19.97
CA GLY A 68 -1.40 -6.79 -19.50
C GLY A 68 -0.37 -6.86 -20.64
N HIS A 69 0.83 -7.29 -20.30
CA HIS A 69 1.96 -7.37 -21.23
C HIS A 69 1.65 -8.19 -22.50
N HIS A 70 0.88 -9.26 -22.38
CA HIS A 70 0.45 -10.11 -23.49
C HIS A 70 -0.90 -9.69 -24.10
N GLY A 71 -1.36 -8.45 -23.89
CA GLY A 71 -2.64 -7.93 -24.40
C GLY A 71 -3.89 -8.43 -23.68
N ASN A 72 -3.75 -9.37 -22.74
CA ASN A 72 -4.83 -9.91 -21.93
C ASN A 72 -5.49 -8.82 -21.07
N PRO A 73 -6.84 -8.78 -20.97
CA PRO A 73 -7.53 -7.83 -20.11
C PRO A 73 -7.19 -8.10 -18.65
N ILE A 74 -6.83 -7.04 -17.94
CA ILE A 74 -6.60 -7.02 -16.50
C ILE A 74 -7.34 -5.83 -15.90
N PHE A 75 -7.49 -5.83 -14.58
CA PHE A 75 -7.90 -4.64 -13.86
C PHE A 75 -6.97 -4.37 -12.68
N VAL A 76 -6.87 -3.11 -12.29
CA VAL A 76 -6.14 -2.67 -11.10
C VAL A 76 -7.14 -2.06 -10.14
N ALA A 77 -7.29 -2.65 -8.96
CA ALA A 77 -8.03 -2.06 -7.86
C ALA A 77 -7.06 -1.29 -6.95
N LYS A 78 -7.43 -0.09 -6.53
CA LYS A 78 -6.59 0.78 -5.70
C LYS A 78 -7.36 1.42 -4.55
N ALA A 79 -6.70 1.58 -3.41
CA ALA A 79 -7.10 2.40 -2.28
C ALA A 79 -5.99 3.42 -1.98
N ASN A 80 -6.37 4.68 -1.77
CA ASN A 80 -5.44 5.76 -1.41
C ASN A 80 -5.79 6.30 -0.03
N LEU A 81 -4.87 6.16 0.92
CA LEU A 81 -5.04 6.59 2.30
C LEU A 81 -4.25 7.87 2.52
N LYS A 82 -4.98 8.96 2.78
CA LYS A 82 -4.42 10.30 2.98
C LYS A 82 -4.58 10.79 4.43
N ASP A 83 -5.35 10.07 5.24
CA ASP A 83 -5.55 10.40 6.65
C ASP A 83 -4.33 9.92 7.45
N PRO A 84 -3.57 10.83 8.09
CA PRO A 84 -2.39 10.47 8.88
C PRO A 84 -2.68 9.49 10.03
N ASN A 85 -3.85 9.60 10.68
CA ASN A 85 -4.21 8.72 11.79
C ASN A 85 -4.46 7.29 11.29
N LEU A 86 -5.12 7.17 10.13
CA LEU A 86 -5.31 5.88 9.47
C LEU A 86 -3.98 5.29 9.01
N ASN A 87 -3.10 6.12 8.42
CA ASN A 87 -1.78 5.68 7.95
C ASN A 87 -0.95 5.11 9.10
N LYS A 88 -0.94 5.79 10.25
CA LYS A 88 -0.29 5.31 11.47
C LYS A 88 -0.88 3.99 11.95
N THR A 89 -2.22 3.92 12.08
CA THR A 89 -2.92 2.71 12.55
C THR A 89 -2.67 1.51 11.65
N LEU A 90 -2.65 1.71 10.33
CA LEU A 90 -2.33 0.66 9.37
C LEU A 90 -0.90 0.17 9.54
N LEU A 91 0.07 1.08 9.65
CA LEU A 91 1.48 0.73 9.84
C LEU A 91 1.71 -0.06 11.12
N GLU A 92 1.13 0.37 12.23
CA GLU A 92 1.22 -0.34 13.52
C GLU A 92 0.64 -1.75 13.41
N ARG A 93 -0.49 -1.90 12.70
CA ARG A 93 -1.10 -3.20 12.45
C ARG A 93 -0.20 -4.11 11.61
N LEU A 94 0.31 -3.62 10.47
CA LEU A 94 1.20 -4.38 9.61
C LEU A 94 2.47 -4.81 10.36
N ALA A 95 3.06 -3.90 11.14
CA ALA A 95 4.21 -4.21 11.97
C ALA A 95 3.89 -5.24 13.08
N LYS A 96 2.65 -5.33 13.55
CA LYS A 96 2.23 -6.34 14.53
C LYS A 96 1.96 -7.71 13.90
N GLU A 97 1.44 -7.74 12.67
CA GLU A 97 1.09 -8.97 11.96
C GLU A 97 2.30 -9.66 11.30
N LEU A 98 3.40 -8.93 11.03
CA LEU A 98 4.65 -9.54 10.57
C LEU A 98 5.27 -10.43 11.66
N PRO A 99 5.72 -11.65 11.33
CA PRO A 99 6.57 -12.46 12.20
C PRO A 99 7.88 -11.73 12.57
N GLU A 100 8.42 -11.96 13.77
CA GLU A 100 9.66 -11.32 14.23
C GLU A 100 10.87 -11.60 13.31
N GLU A 101 10.93 -12.80 12.72
CA GLU A 101 11.96 -13.15 11.73
C GLU A 101 11.85 -12.28 10.47
N GLU A 102 10.63 -12.11 9.93
CA GLU A 102 10.38 -11.24 8.78
C GLU A 102 10.66 -9.77 9.08
N LYS A 103 10.39 -9.31 10.32
CA LYS A 103 10.77 -7.94 10.74
C LYS A 103 12.28 -7.76 10.75
N GLY A 104 13.02 -8.74 11.26
CA GLY A 104 14.48 -8.74 11.26
C GLY A 104 15.04 -8.68 9.83
N MET A 105 14.50 -9.50 8.93
CA MET A 105 14.85 -9.46 7.50
C MET A 105 14.54 -8.11 6.87
N LEU A 106 13.33 -7.59 7.07
CA LEU A 106 12.91 -6.30 6.53
C LEU A 106 13.78 -5.16 7.07
N ALA A 107 14.18 -5.18 8.34
CA ALA A 107 15.06 -4.17 8.94
C ALA A 107 16.47 -4.21 8.32
N ASN A 108 17.00 -5.41 8.07
CA ASN A 108 18.33 -5.59 7.46
C ASN A 108 18.34 -5.22 5.97
N GLU A 109 17.24 -5.44 5.26
CA GLU A 109 17.12 -5.23 3.82
C GLU A 109 16.30 -3.99 3.44
N VAL A 110 15.93 -3.14 4.40
CA VAL A 110 15.01 -2.01 4.20
C VAL A 110 15.44 -1.11 3.04
N GLY A 111 16.74 -0.91 2.84
CA GLY A 111 17.29 -0.11 1.74
C GLY A 111 16.99 -0.65 0.34
N THR A 112 16.63 -1.93 0.20
CA THR A 112 16.21 -2.53 -1.08
C THR A 112 14.75 -2.24 -1.42
N TYR A 113 13.94 -1.95 -0.39
CA TYR A 113 12.52 -1.65 -0.51
C TYR A 113 12.24 -0.15 -0.51
N VAL A 114 13.25 0.68 -0.26
CA VAL A 114 13.15 2.15 -0.21
C VAL A 114 13.78 2.77 -1.46
N ASP A 115 13.05 3.67 -2.13
CA ASP A 115 13.61 4.44 -3.25
C ASP A 115 14.33 5.72 -2.80
N LYS A 116 14.93 6.42 -3.77
CA LYS A 116 15.62 7.71 -3.60
C LYS A 116 14.74 8.84 -3.03
N ASN A 117 13.42 8.71 -3.07
CA ASN A 117 12.45 9.67 -2.52
C ASN A 117 11.92 9.19 -1.15
N CYS A 118 12.58 8.22 -0.51
CA CYS A 118 12.16 7.62 0.75
C CYS A 118 10.76 6.98 0.69
N ASN A 119 10.33 6.50 -0.48
CA ASN A 119 9.12 5.70 -0.62
C ASN A 119 9.43 4.24 -0.30
N LEU A 120 8.65 3.63 0.59
CA LEU A 120 8.76 2.21 0.93
C LEU A 120 7.76 1.39 0.09
N TYR A 121 8.25 0.34 -0.55
CA TYR A 121 7.47 -0.57 -1.39
C TYR A 121 7.39 -1.96 -0.77
N LEU A 122 6.18 -2.38 -0.40
CA LEU A 122 5.92 -3.71 0.16
C LEU A 122 5.07 -4.55 -0.79
N ARG A 123 5.39 -5.84 -0.88
CA ARG A 123 4.58 -6.83 -1.61
C ARG A 123 3.95 -7.80 -0.62
N LEU A 124 2.62 -7.84 -0.62
CA LEU A 124 1.85 -8.80 0.17
C LEU A 124 1.26 -9.87 -0.73
N ASP A 125 1.13 -11.09 -0.20
CA ASP A 125 0.40 -12.16 -0.89
C ASP A 125 -1.09 -11.78 -1.01
N LYS A 126 -1.61 -11.85 -2.24
CA LYS A 126 -3.01 -11.47 -2.54
C LYS A 126 -4.00 -12.54 -2.05
N GLN A 127 -3.62 -13.82 -2.10
CA GLN A 127 -4.46 -14.93 -1.67
C GLN A 127 -4.53 -15.01 -0.16
N ALA A 128 -3.38 -14.88 0.53
CA ALA A 128 -3.33 -14.86 2.00
C ALA A 128 -4.18 -13.70 2.58
N ALA A 129 -4.17 -12.54 1.93
CA ALA A 129 -4.98 -11.39 2.37
C ALA A 129 -6.50 -11.55 2.15
N PHE A 130 -6.93 -12.52 1.33
CA PHE A 130 -8.36 -12.75 1.08
C PHE A 130 -9.01 -13.69 2.09
N THR A 131 -8.28 -14.73 2.51
CA THR A 131 -8.67 -15.70 3.55
C THR A 131 -8.73 -15.07 4.92
#